data_AF-A0A316YMZ3-F1
#
_entry.id   AF-A0A316YMZ3-F1
#
_cell.length_a   1.000
_cell.length_b   1.000
_cell.length_c   1.000
_cell.angle_alpha   90.00
_cell.angle_beta   90.00
_cell.angle_gamma   90.00
#
_symmetry.space_group_name_H-M   'P 1'
#
loop_
_entity.id
_entity.type
_entity.pdbx_description
1 polymer ?
#
loop_
_entity_poly.entity_id
_entity_poly.type
_entity_poly.pdbx_seq_one_letter_code
_entity_poly.pdbx_strand_id
1 'polypeptide(L)'
;MSVAASVLGYAGLGFLTRCYQLGIQKRNIFDNLGGHAMAMTAFGALGYYFHGLEGRQQELIQKKKEQILENRERLAARASAADE
;
A
#
# COMPACT_ATOMS: atom_id res chain seq x y z
N MET A 1 3.35 -5.70 5.37
CA MET A 1 2.59 -5.02 6.44
C MET A 1 1.29 -5.77 6.66
N SER A 2 0.70 -5.79 7.86
CA SER A 2 -0.63 -6.38 8.04
C SER A 2 -1.71 -5.41 7.54
N VAL A 3 -2.87 -5.94 7.12
CA VAL A 3 -4.04 -5.14 6.75
C VAL A 3 -4.41 -4.17 7.88
N ALA A 4 -4.40 -4.65 9.12
CA ALA A 4 -4.71 -3.84 10.29
C ALA A 4 -3.74 -2.67 10.46
N ALA A 5 -2.43 -2.89 10.26
CA ALA A 5 -1.44 -1.81 10.32
C ALA A 5 -1.67 -0.77 9.22
N SER A 6 -1.96 -1.20 7.98
CA SER A 6 -2.27 -0.28 6.88
C SER A 6 -3.54 0.53 7.18
N VAL A 7 -4.62 -0.12 7.60
CA VAL A 7 -5.89 0.56 7.92
C VAL A 7 -5.72 1.54 9.08
N LEU A 8 -5.08 1.13 10.18
CA LEU A 8 -4.86 2.00 11.34
C LEU A 8 -3.91 3.16 11.02
N GLY A 9 -2.86 2.92 10.23
CA GLY A 9 -1.94 3.95 9.78
C GLY A 9 -2.65 5.04 8.98
N TYR A 10 -3.45 4.65 7.99
CA TYR A 10 -4.23 5.61 7.20
C TYR A 10 -5.36 6.26 8.00
N ALA A 11 -6.05 5.53 8.88
CA ALA A 11 -7.04 6.12 9.78
C ALA A 11 -6.42 7.20 10.69
N GLY A 12 -5.20 6.94 11.20
CA GLY A 12 -4.41 7.93 11.94
C GLY A 12 -4.08 9.17 11.10
N LEU A 13 -3.75 9.00 9.82
CA LEU A 13 -3.59 10.13 8.89
C LEU A 13 -4.90 10.92 8.74
N GLY A 14 -6.04 10.25 8.56
CA GLY A 14 -7.34 10.91 8.47
C GLY A 14 -7.69 11.71 9.73
N PHE A 15 -7.38 11.17 10.91
CA PHE A 15 -7.51 11.88 12.19
C PHE A 15 -6.64 13.14 12.21
N LEU A 16 -5.35 13.02 11.87
CA LEU A 16 -4.43 14.17 11.85
C LEU A 16 -4.84 15.22 10.83
N THR A 17 -5.32 14.82 9.65
CA THR A 17 -5.85 15.74 8.63
C THR A 17 -7.04 16.53 9.18
N ARG A 18 -7.95 15.88 9.92
CA ARG A 18 -9.09 16.56 10.55
C ARG A 18 -8.64 17.52 11.66
N CYS A 19 -7.71 17.10 12.50
CA CYS A 19 -7.12 17.96 13.53
C CYS A 19 -6.46 19.20 12.92
N TYR A 20 -5.70 19.00 11.83
CA TYR A 20 -5.03 20.07 11.11
C TYR A 20 -6.03 21.06 10.48
N GLN A 21 -7.10 20.57 9.86
CA GLN A 21 -8.18 21.39 9.32
C GLN A 21 -8.79 22.30 10.40
N LEU A 22 -9.09 21.75 11.59
CA LEU A 22 -9.66 22.52 12.70
C LEU A 22 -8.67 23.54 13.26
N GLY A 23 -7.38 23.19 13.32
CA GLY A 23 -6.30 24.10 13.70
C GLY A 23 -6.21 25.33 12.78
N ILE A 24 -6.29 25.13 11.46
CA ILE A 24 -6.34 26.23 10.48
C ILE A 24 -7.55 27.12 10.71
N GLN A 25 -8.71 26.53 11.01
CA GLN A 25 -9.94 27.27 11.31
C GLN A 25 -9.93 27.92 12.69
N LYS A 26 -8.86 27.79 13.47
CA LYS A 26 -8.74 28.25 14.87
C LYS A 26 -9.89 27.73 15.75
N ARG A 27 -10.40 26.53 15.45
CA ARG A 27 -11.40 25.82 16.24
C ARG A 27 -10.72 24.86 17.19
N ASN A 28 -11.43 24.40 18.22
CA ASN A 28 -10.94 23.32 19.07
C ASN A 28 -10.66 22.08 18.21
N ILE A 29 -9.49 21.45 18.43
CA ILE A 29 -9.02 20.30 17.65
C ILE A 29 -9.95 19.10 17.82
N PHE A 30 -10.65 18.96 18.94
CA PHE A 30 -11.62 17.88 19.17
C PHE A 30 -13.06 18.26 18.84
N ASP A 31 -13.26 19.40 18.18
CA ASP A 31 -14.58 19.85 17.78
C ASP A 31 -15.21 18.91 16.73
N ASN A 32 -16.48 18.57 16.93
CA ASN A 32 -17.21 17.59 16.11
C ASN A 32 -16.47 16.25 15.96
N LEU A 33 -16.59 15.38 16.97
CA LEU A 33 -16.01 14.03 16.96
C LEU A 33 -16.55 13.14 15.83
N GLY A 34 -17.79 13.37 15.38
CA GLY A 34 -18.35 12.70 14.21
C GLY A 34 -17.55 12.99 12.93
N GLY A 35 -17.07 14.22 12.77
CA GLY A 35 -16.16 14.60 11.68
C GLY A 35 -14.82 13.88 11.73
N HIS A 36 -14.29 13.61 12.93
CA HIS A 36 -13.07 12.81 13.10
C HIS A 36 -13.29 11.36 12.71
N ALA A 37 -14.39 10.75 13.19
CA ALA A 37 -14.75 9.39 12.83
C ALA A 37 -14.91 9.24 11.30
N MET A 38 -15.63 10.17 10.64
CA MET A 38 -15.77 10.14 9.18
C MET A 38 -14.43 10.24 8.45
N ALA A 39 -13.54 11.14 8.87
CA ALA A 39 -12.22 11.27 8.26
C ALA A 39 -11.35 10.03 8.46
N MET A 40 -11.34 9.47 9.68
CA MET A 40 -10.65 8.23 10.00
C MET A 40 -11.17 7.06 9.16
N THR A 41 -12.49 6.92 9.01
CA THR A 41 -13.10 5.88 8.19
C THR A 41 -12.76 6.05 6.72
N ALA A 42 -12.86 7.26 6.17
CA ALA A 42 -12.56 7.52 4.76
C ALA A 42 -11.10 7.18 4.43
N PHE A 43 -10.15 7.66 5.25
CA PHE A 43 -8.74 7.34 5.02
C PHE A 43 -8.42 5.87 5.33
N GLY A 44 -8.99 5.29 6.38
CA GLY A 44 -8.82 3.87 6.69
C GLY A 44 -9.28 2.96 5.54
N ALA A 45 -10.39 3.30 4.88
CA ALA A 45 -10.87 2.61 3.68
C ALA A 45 -9.89 2.74 2.50
N LEU A 46 -9.26 3.92 2.31
CA LEU A 46 -8.19 4.09 1.32
C LEU A 46 -6.97 3.21 1.66
N GLY A 47 -6.60 3.12 2.94
CA GLY A 47 -5.52 2.24 3.39
C GLY A 47 -5.78 0.76 3.11
N TYR A 48 -7.02 0.30 3.34
CA TYR A 48 -7.44 -1.05 2.95
C TYR A 48 -7.31 -1.29 1.44
N TYR A 49 -7.79 -0.35 0.64
CA TYR A 49 -7.73 -0.44 -0.82
C TYR A 49 -6.29 -0.51 -1.35
N PHE A 50 -5.42 0.38 -0.87
CA PHE A 50 -4.00 0.39 -1.27
C PHE A 50 -3.26 -0.86 -0.83
N HIS A 51 -3.55 -1.39 0.35
CA HIS A 51 -2.98 -2.66 0.79
C HIS A 51 -3.31 -3.81 -0.16
N GLY A 52 -4.56 -3.88 -0.63
CA GLY A 52 -4.98 -4.88 -1.63
C GLY A 52 -4.28 -4.70 -2.98
N LEU A 53 -4.07 -3.46 -3.43
CA LEU A 53 -3.32 -3.17 -4.66
C LEU A 53 -1.86 -3.60 -4.56
N GLU A 54 -1.21 -3.31 -3.43
CA GLU A 54 0.19 -3.67 -3.21
C GLU A 54 0.41 -5.18 -3.29
N GLY A 55 -0.50 -5.98 -2.72
CA GLY A 55 -0.44 -7.45 -2.83
C GLY A 55 -0.45 -7.93 -4.28
N ARG A 56 -1.32 -7.37 -5.12
CA ARG A 56 -1.39 -7.70 -6.56
C ARG A 56 -0.12 -7.29 -7.30
N GLN A 57 0.44 -6.12 -6.97
CA GLN A 57 1.69 -5.65 -7.57
C GLN A 57 2.86 -6.56 -7.19
N GLN A 58 2.97 -6.95 -5.92
CA GLN A 58 4.02 -7.87 -5.46
C GLN A 58 3.91 -9.23 -6.17
N GLU A 59 2.71 -9.79 -6.32
CA GLU A 59 2.50 -11.04 -7.04
C GLU A 59 2.97 -10.94 -8.50
N LEU A 60 2.62 -9.85 -9.21
CA LEU A 60 3.05 -9.64 -10.59
C LEU A 60 4.58 -9.49 -10.70
N ILE A 61 5.20 -8.79 -9.75
CA ILE A 61 6.67 -8.65 -9.71
C ILE A 61 7.33 -10.01 -9.49
N GLN A 62 6.80 -10.86 -8.61
CA GLN A 62 7.36 -12.19 -8.38
C GLN A 62 7.24 -13.07 -9.62
N LYS A 63 6.06 -13.11 -10.26
CA LYS A 63 5.88 -13.83 -11.54
C LYS A 63 6.86 -13.36 -12.62
N LYS A 64 7.12 -12.05 -12.69
CA LYS A 64 8.11 -11.52 -13.64
C LYS A 64 9.54 -11.93 -13.31
N LYS A 65 9.90 -11.97 -12.03
CA LYS A 65 11.22 -12.46 -11.59
C LYS A 65 11.42 -13.93 -11.96
N GLU A 66 10.42 -14.77 -11.72
CA GLU A 66 10.44 -16.19 -12.08
C GLU A 66 10.62 -16.37 -13.61
N GLN A 67 9.83 -15.66 -14.42
CA GLN A 67 9.97 -15.68 -15.88
C GLN A 67 11.37 -15.29 -16.36
N ILE A 68 11.98 -14.26 -15.76
CA ILE A 68 13.34 -13.83 -16.12
C ILE A 68 14.36 -14.91 -15.77
N LEU A 69 14.18 -15.59 -14.63
CA LEU A 69 15.10 -16.63 -14.16
C LEU A 69 15.05 -17.87 -15.06
N GLU A 70 13.85 -18.35 -15.41
CA GLU A 70 13.66 -19.44 -16.36
C GLU A 70 14.24 -19.12 -17.75
N ASN A 71 14.05 -17.88 -18.22
CA ASN A 71 14.63 -17.44 -19.48
C ASN A 71 16.17 -17.45 -19.45
N ARG A 72 16.77 -17.08 -18.32
CA ARG A 72 18.23 -17.11 -18.14
C ARG A 72 18.77 -18.53 -18.11
N GLU A 73 18.09 -19.44 -17.42
CA GLU A 73 18.44 -20.87 -17.40
C GLU A 73 18.37 -21.47 -18.80
N ARG A 74 17.30 -21.17 -19.55
CA ARG A 74 17.16 -21.62 -20.93
C ARG A 74 18.25 -21.08 -21.86
N LEU A 75 18.67 -19.83 -21.67
CA LEU A 75 19.77 -19.24 -22.44
C LEU A 75 21.12 -19.87 -22.08
N ALA A 76 21.37 -20.12 -20.79
CA ALA A 76 22.59 -20.80 -20.34
C ALA A 76 22.70 -22.23 -20.88
N ALA A 77 21.60 -22.99 -20.85
CA ALA A 77 21.55 -24.35 -21.40
C ALA A 77 21.77 -24.39 -22.93
N ARG A 78 21.27 -23.36 -23.65
CA ARG A 78 21.52 -23.22 -25.09
C ARG A 78 22.97 -22.87 -25.40
N ALA A 79 23.60 -22.03 -24.57
CA ALA A 79 25.00 -21.67 -24.73
C ALA A 79 25.92 -22.88 -24.50
N SER A 80 25.69 -23.67 -23.44
CA SER A 80 26.47 -24.88 -23.17
C SER A 80 26.32 -25.94 -24.27
N ALA A 81 25.13 -26.08 -24.85
CA ALA A 81 24.89 -27.01 -25.96
C ALA A 81 25.45 -26.55 -27.31
N ALA A 82 25.89 -25.30 -27.44
CA ALA A 82 26.52 -24.77 -28.65
C ALA A 82 28.06 -24.80 -28.60
N ASP A 83 28.64 -24.95 -27.40
CA ASP A 83 30.08 -25.11 -27.18
C ASP A 83 30.53 -26.60 -27.18
N GLU A 84 29.59 -27.56 -27.09
CA GLU A 84 29.81 -29.01 -27.33
C GLU A 84 29.64 -29.37 -28.82
#